data_AF-A0A515CQN4-F1
#
_entry.id   AF-A0A515CQN4-F1
#
_cell.length_a   1.000
_cell.length_b   1.000
_cell.length_c   1.000
_cell.angle_alpha   90.00
_cell.angle_beta   90.00
_cell.angle_gamma   90.00
#
_symmetry.space_group_name_H-M   'P 1'
#
loop_
_entity.id
_entity.type
_entity.pdbx_description
1 polymer ?
#
loop_
_entity_poly.entity_id
_entity_poly.type
_entity_poly.pdbx_seq_one_letter_code
_entity_poly.pdbx_strand_id
1 'polypeptide(L)'
;MNISAERGGSTLAAVMMLLVMGLMLLNAQHRQLDSALLLATDEKRYLRAYNQAASALSWGVAQTWPRGQLSVSGWWCRQADALRACAKLSSQAGIVLVRGEAPMNGAEPLRLYQRSKPEGATGEIALRAETGGWLDFCPEKKQADCED
;
A
#
# COMPACT_ATOMS: atom_id res chain seq x y z
N MET A 1 14.03 -45.71 61.42
CA MET A 1 14.43 -44.85 60.28
C MET A 1 13.61 -43.57 60.36
N ASN A 2 14.23 -42.47 60.80
CA ASN A 2 13.55 -41.17 60.89
C ASN A 2 13.52 -40.53 59.51
N ILE A 3 12.32 -40.41 58.94
CA ILE A 3 12.08 -39.52 57.79
C ILE A 3 11.68 -38.19 58.41
N SER A 4 12.64 -37.29 58.57
CA SER A 4 12.40 -35.89 58.86
C SER A 4 11.60 -35.33 57.69
N ALA A 5 10.30 -35.05 57.90
CA ALA A 5 9.47 -34.45 56.87
C ALA A 5 9.93 -33.01 56.63
N GLU A 6 10.63 -32.79 55.51
CA GLU A 6 11.04 -31.47 55.02
C GLU A 6 9.80 -30.61 54.71
N ARG A 7 9.32 -29.85 55.70
CA ARG A 7 8.24 -28.87 55.51
C ARG A 7 8.67 -27.62 54.71
N GLY A 8 9.97 -27.46 54.42
CA GLY A 8 10.52 -26.35 53.62
C GLY A 8 10.63 -26.63 52.11
N GLY A 9 10.74 -27.89 51.69
CA GLY A 9 10.89 -28.23 50.26
C GLY A 9 9.59 -28.10 49.47
N SER A 10 8.45 -28.39 50.10
CA SER A 10 7.13 -28.35 49.45
C SER A 10 6.66 -26.92 49.12
N THR A 11 6.93 -25.94 49.99
CA THR A 11 6.58 -24.53 49.73
C THR A 11 7.47 -23.91 48.66
N LEU A 12 8.77 -24.25 48.65
CA LEU A 12 9.70 -23.81 47.62
C LEU A 12 9.32 -24.38 46.25
N ALA A 13 8.93 -25.66 46.17
CA ALA A 13 8.42 -26.27 44.95
C ALA A 13 7.14 -25.59 44.44
N ALA A 14 6.22 -25.21 45.32
CA ALA A 14 5.00 -24.49 44.95
C ALA A 14 5.29 -23.08 44.39
N VAL A 15 6.21 -22.32 45.01
CA VAL A 15 6.63 -21.00 44.52
C VAL A 15 7.33 -21.13 43.17
N MET A 16 8.19 -22.13 43.00
CA MET A 16 8.85 -22.40 41.72
C MET A 16 7.84 -22.75 40.62
N MET A 17 6.81 -23.56 40.92
CA MET A 17 5.74 -23.85 39.96
C MET A 17 4.96 -22.59 39.57
N LEU A 18 4.62 -21.72 40.53
CA LEU A 18 3.95 -20.45 40.24
C LEU A 18 4.81 -19.54 39.36
N LEU A 19 6.12 -19.44 39.63
CA LEU A 19 7.05 -18.67 38.81
C LEU A 19 7.13 -19.22 37.38
N VAL A 20 7.21 -20.54 37.23
CA VAL A 20 7.24 -21.19 35.90
C VAL A 20 5.94 -20.94 35.13
N MET A 21 4.77 -21.09 35.78
CA MET A 21 3.48 -20.78 35.16
C MET A 21 3.39 -19.30 34.75
N GLY A 22 3.88 -18.39 35.60
CA GLY A 22 3.98 -16.96 35.29
C GLY A 22 4.84 -16.71 34.05
N LEU A 23 6.04 -17.29 33.99
CA LEU A 23 6.93 -17.16 32.84
C LEU A 23 6.34 -17.74 31.56
N MET A 24 5.64 -18.87 31.64
CA MET A 24 4.93 -19.46 30.50
C MET A 24 3.84 -18.52 29.98
N LEU A 25 3.05 -17.90 30.87
CA LEU A 25 2.00 -16.96 30.49
C LEU A 25 2.57 -15.67 29.88
N LEU A 26 3.63 -15.11 30.47
CA LEU A 26 4.32 -13.93 29.91
C LEU A 26 4.89 -14.23 28.52
N ASN A 27 5.55 -15.38 28.34
CA ASN A 27 6.11 -15.78 27.05
C ASN A 27 5.04 -16.02 25.99
N ALA A 28 3.90 -16.60 26.36
CA ALA A 28 2.76 -16.76 25.45
C ALA A 28 2.20 -15.39 25.00
N GLN A 29 2.04 -14.44 25.92
CA GLN A 29 1.58 -13.08 25.59
C GLN A 29 2.59 -12.32 24.72
N HIS A 30 3.89 -12.45 25.01
CA HIS A 30 4.95 -11.83 24.20
C HIS A 30 4.87 -12.31 22.74
N ARG A 31 4.72 -13.62 22.52
CA ARG A 31 4.58 -14.19 21.17
C ARG A 31 3.33 -13.70 20.43
N GLN A 32 2.22 -13.51 21.15
CA GLN A 32 1.00 -12.96 20.56
C GLN A 32 1.20 -11.49 20.14
N LEU A 33 1.84 -10.69 20.98
CA LEU A 33 2.15 -9.29 20.68
C LEU A 33 3.09 -9.16 19.48
N ASP A 34 4.17 -9.94 19.43
CA ASP A 34 5.13 -9.92 18.32
C ASP A 34 4.42 -10.22 17.00
N SER A 35 3.56 -11.24 16.99
CA SER A 35 2.79 -11.61 15.79
C SER A 35 1.85 -10.49 15.35
N ALA A 36 1.17 -9.83 16.30
CA ALA A 36 0.29 -8.69 16.01
C ALA A 36 1.08 -7.48 15.48
N LEU A 37 2.27 -7.21 16.01
CA LEU A 37 3.14 -6.11 15.56
C LEU A 37 3.67 -6.33 14.15
N LEU A 38 4.01 -7.57 13.78
CA LEU A 38 4.43 -7.91 12.42
C LEU A 38 3.30 -7.62 11.42
N LEU A 39 2.08 -8.09 11.71
CA LEU A 39 0.92 -7.83 10.84
C LEU A 39 0.62 -6.33 10.71
N ALA A 40 0.63 -5.59 11.83
CA ALA A 40 0.40 -4.16 11.84
C ALA A 40 1.47 -3.38 11.05
N THR A 41 2.71 -3.88 11.00
CA THR A 41 3.78 -3.24 10.25
C THR A 41 3.58 -3.36 8.74
N ASP A 42 3.16 -4.52 8.27
CA ASP A 42 2.86 -4.73 6.85
C ASP A 42 1.62 -3.94 6.41
N GLU A 43 0.57 -3.92 7.23
CA GLU A 43 -0.61 -3.09 6.97
C GLU A 43 -0.28 -1.60 6.94
N LYS A 44 0.50 -1.11 7.90
CA LYS A 44 0.99 0.27 7.91
C LYS A 44 1.80 0.59 6.65
N ARG A 45 2.64 -0.33 6.18
CA ARG A 45 3.43 -0.16 4.96
C ARG A 45 2.52 -0.03 3.74
N TYR A 46 1.54 -0.93 3.60
CA TYR A 46 0.56 -0.89 2.53
C TYR A 46 -0.25 0.41 2.55
N LEU A 47 -0.80 0.80 3.71
CA LEU A 47 -1.58 2.04 3.86
C LEU A 47 -0.76 3.28 3.52
N ARG A 48 0.52 3.32 3.89
CA ARG A 48 1.41 4.43 3.50
C ARG A 48 1.58 4.50 1.99
N ALA A 49 1.85 3.38 1.33
CA ALA A 49 1.98 3.33 -0.12
C ALA A 49 0.67 3.68 -0.83
N TYR A 50 -0.47 3.16 -0.36
CA TYR A 50 -1.79 3.51 -0.88
C TYR A 50 -2.05 5.01 -0.82
N ASN A 51 -1.83 5.63 0.35
CA ASN A 51 -2.02 7.08 0.51
C ASN A 51 -1.05 7.89 -0.37
N GLN A 52 0.19 7.43 -0.55
CA GLN A 52 1.14 8.07 -1.45
C GLN A 52 0.70 7.97 -2.92
N ALA A 53 0.23 6.80 -3.37
CA ALA A 53 -0.27 6.63 -4.73
C ALA A 53 -1.56 7.44 -4.97
N ALA A 54 -2.45 7.51 -3.97
CA ALA A 54 -3.68 8.30 -4.04
C ALA A 54 -3.38 9.80 -4.11
N SER A 55 -2.41 10.27 -3.31
CA SER A 55 -1.92 11.64 -3.37
C SER A 55 -1.28 11.96 -4.71
N ALA A 56 -0.46 11.03 -5.23
CA ALA A 56 0.18 11.19 -6.53
C ALA A 56 -0.85 11.21 -7.68
N LEU A 57 -1.87 10.36 -7.62
CA LEU A 57 -2.96 10.34 -8.59
C LEU A 57 -3.74 11.65 -8.58
N SER A 58 -4.15 12.13 -7.39
CA SER A 58 -4.87 13.40 -7.23
C SER A 58 -4.04 14.57 -7.76
N TRP A 59 -2.75 14.63 -7.42
CA TRP A 59 -1.83 15.62 -7.95
C TRP A 59 -1.69 15.54 -9.47
N GLY A 60 -1.57 14.33 -10.04
CA GLY A 60 -1.44 14.08 -11.47
C GLY A 60 -2.68 14.48 -12.27
N VAL A 61 -3.88 14.27 -11.72
CA VAL A 61 -5.15 14.72 -12.32
C VAL A 61 -5.23 16.25 -12.35
N ALA A 62 -4.68 16.92 -11.33
CA ALA A 62 -4.62 18.39 -11.28
C ALA A 62 -3.55 19.01 -12.21
N GLN A 63 -2.67 18.20 -12.81
CA GLN A 63 -1.68 18.68 -13.77
C GLN A 63 -2.27 18.88 -15.17
N THR A 64 -1.64 19.76 -15.94
CA THR A 64 -1.81 19.76 -17.40
C THR A 64 -0.89 18.73 -18.05
N TRP A 65 -1.29 18.22 -19.20
CA TRP A 65 -0.54 17.20 -19.94
C TRP A 65 -0.34 17.60 -21.40
N PRO A 66 0.83 17.33 -22.00
CA PRO A 66 1.09 17.64 -23.41
C PRO A 66 0.34 16.66 -24.30
N ARG A 67 -0.81 17.05 -24.85
CA ARG A 67 -1.70 16.18 -25.65
C ARG A 67 -0.96 15.49 -26.80
N GLY A 68 -0.02 16.18 -27.44
CA GLY A 68 0.76 15.65 -28.57
C GLY A 68 1.78 14.56 -28.19
N GLN A 69 2.11 14.42 -26.91
CA GLN A 69 3.03 13.39 -26.41
C GLN A 69 2.30 12.19 -25.79
N LEU A 70 1.03 12.36 -25.41
CA LEU A 70 0.22 11.25 -24.94
C LEU A 70 -0.06 10.28 -26.09
N SER A 71 0.18 8.99 -25.85
CA SER A 71 -0.12 7.91 -26.79
C SER A 71 -0.89 6.80 -26.09
N VAL A 72 -1.43 5.85 -26.85
CA VAL A 72 -2.13 4.67 -26.28
C VAL A 72 -1.13 3.65 -25.72
N SER A 73 0.08 3.63 -26.27
CA SER A 73 1.11 2.61 -26.03
C SER A 73 2.21 3.02 -25.06
N GLY A 74 2.19 4.25 -24.53
CA GLY A 74 3.27 4.74 -23.68
C GLY A 74 2.79 5.75 -22.65
N TRP A 75 3.36 5.65 -21.46
CA TRP A 75 3.13 6.55 -20.34
C TRP A 75 4.02 7.78 -20.43
N TRP A 76 3.42 8.96 -20.28
CA TRP A 76 4.16 10.19 -20.05
C TRP A 76 4.12 10.54 -18.56
N CYS A 77 5.27 10.61 -17.90
CA CYS A 77 5.33 10.76 -16.45
C CYS A 77 5.80 12.16 -16.02
N ARG A 78 5.25 12.62 -14.90
CA ARG A 78 5.71 13.78 -14.14
C ARG A 78 6.02 13.36 -12.71
N GLN A 79 6.97 14.05 -12.09
CA GLN A 79 7.38 13.79 -10.71
C GLN A 79 7.54 15.12 -9.95
N ALA A 80 7.02 15.15 -8.72
CA ALA A 80 7.20 16.25 -7.78
C ALA A 80 7.37 15.66 -6.37
N ASP A 81 8.50 15.95 -5.73
CA ASP A 81 8.90 15.36 -4.45
C ASP A 81 8.76 13.82 -4.46
N ALA A 82 7.92 13.28 -3.57
CA ALA A 82 7.62 11.86 -3.45
C ALA A 82 6.43 11.41 -4.32
N LEU A 83 5.84 12.29 -5.13
CA LEU A 83 4.68 12.01 -5.97
C LEU A 83 5.14 11.77 -7.41
N ARG A 84 4.76 10.61 -7.96
CA ARG A 84 4.96 10.28 -9.36
C ARG A 84 3.62 9.93 -9.98
N ALA A 85 3.26 10.63 -11.05
CA ALA A 85 2.06 10.38 -11.81
C ALA A 85 2.37 10.30 -13.29
N CYS A 86 1.66 9.45 -14.02
CA CYS A 86 1.81 9.30 -15.45
C CYS A 86 0.46 9.41 -16.14
N ALA A 87 0.44 9.93 -17.35
CA ALA A 87 -0.75 9.98 -18.18
C ALA A 87 -0.52 9.29 -19.51
N LYS A 88 -1.58 8.70 -20.05
CA LYS A 88 -1.61 8.14 -21.41
C LYS A 88 -3.00 8.24 -22.02
N LEU A 89 -3.12 8.09 -23.33
CA LEU A 89 -4.43 7.93 -23.95
C LEU A 89 -4.96 6.53 -23.68
N SER A 90 -6.26 6.42 -23.39
CA SER A 90 -6.89 5.12 -23.28
C SER A 90 -7.12 4.49 -24.66
N SER A 91 -7.25 3.17 -24.72
CA SER A 91 -7.83 2.51 -25.91
C SER A 91 -9.28 2.94 -26.15
N GLN A 92 -9.97 3.46 -25.12
CA GLN A 92 -11.29 4.05 -25.23
C GLN A 92 -11.19 5.52 -25.67
N ALA A 93 -11.89 5.84 -26.77
CA ALA A 93 -11.84 7.17 -27.36
C ALA A 93 -12.28 8.27 -26.38
N GLY A 94 -11.53 9.37 -26.36
CA GLY A 94 -11.84 10.55 -25.53
C GLY A 94 -11.46 10.42 -24.05
N ILE A 95 -10.74 9.37 -23.67
CA ILE A 95 -10.31 9.15 -22.29
C ILE A 95 -8.79 9.26 -22.19
N VAL A 96 -8.35 10.05 -21.20
CA VAL A 96 -6.97 10.07 -20.72
C VAL A 96 -6.94 9.31 -19.41
N LEU A 97 -6.05 8.33 -19.32
CA LEU A 97 -5.77 7.64 -18.07
C LEU A 97 -4.66 8.37 -17.34
N VAL A 98 -4.88 8.63 -16.05
CA VAL A 98 -3.83 9.06 -15.12
C VAL A 98 -3.55 7.91 -14.17
N ARG A 99 -2.28 7.64 -13.90
CA ARG A 99 -1.78 6.64 -12.96
C ARG A 99 -0.97 7.35 -11.88
N GLY A 100 -1.31 7.15 -10.62
CA GLY A 100 -0.48 7.55 -9.47
C GLY A 100 0.28 6.34 -8.95
N GLU A 101 1.56 6.54 -8.61
CA GLU A 101 2.45 5.46 -8.20
C GLU A 101 3.01 5.69 -6.80
N ALA A 102 3.15 4.60 -6.05
CA ALA A 102 3.95 4.55 -4.83
C ALA A 102 4.88 3.34 -4.84
N PRO A 103 6.17 3.52 -4.48
CA PRO A 103 7.10 2.41 -4.38
C PRO A 103 6.71 1.47 -3.23
N MET A 104 6.84 0.16 -3.48
CA MET A 104 6.70 -0.89 -2.48
C MET A 104 8.01 -1.66 -2.38
N ASN A 105 8.60 -1.73 -1.18
CA ASN A 105 9.86 -2.44 -0.99
C ASN A 105 9.66 -3.94 -1.22
N GLY A 106 10.35 -4.49 -2.23
CA GLY A 106 10.34 -5.92 -2.55
C GLY A 106 9.07 -6.42 -3.27
N ALA A 107 8.23 -5.51 -3.77
CA ALA A 107 7.05 -5.85 -4.56
C ALA A 107 6.87 -4.84 -5.71
N GLU A 108 5.91 -5.11 -6.60
CA GLU A 108 5.56 -4.13 -7.63
C GLU A 108 5.02 -2.83 -7.01
N PRO A 109 5.28 -1.67 -7.64
CA PRO A 109 4.73 -0.41 -7.17
C PRO A 109 3.20 -0.46 -7.07
N LEU A 110 2.67 0.12 -6.00
CA LEU A 110 1.22 0.29 -5.87
C LEU A 110 0.78 1.37 -6.87
N ARG A 111 -0.15 1.01 -7.75
CA ARG A 111 -0.67 1.87 -8.82
C ARG A 111 -2.16 2.08 -8.63
N LEU A 112 -2.58 3.34 -8.67
CA LEU A 112 -3.99 3.72 -8.72
C LEU A 112 -4.25 4.50 -10.00
N TYR A 113 -5.45 4.39 -10.54
CA TYR A 113 -5.82 4.96 -11.82
C TYR A 113 -7.03 5.88 -11.70
N GLN A 114 -7.05 6.90 -12.57
CA GLN A 114 -8.19 7.76 -12.79
C GLN A 114 -8.47 7.86 -14.28
N ARG A 115 -9.68 7.50 -14.67
CA ARG A 115 -10.23 7.85 -15.99
C ARG A 115 -10.60 9.32 -15.99
N SER A 116 -10.15 10.03 -17.01
CA SER A 116 -10.39 11.47 -17.13
C SER A 116 -10.70 11.85 -18.56
N LYS A 117 -11.40 12.97 -18.73
CA LYS A 117 -11.68 13.57 -20.04
C LYS A 117 -10.77 14.78 -20.23
N PRO A 118 -10.13 14.92 -21.40
CA PRO A 118 -9.31 16.08 -21.67
C PRO A 118 -10.18 17.33 -21.84
N GLU A 119 -9.77 18.42 -21.19
CA GLU A 119 -10.27 19.76 -21.43
C GLU A 119 -9.27 20.51 -22.31
N GLY A 120 -9.72 20.86 -23.53
CA GLY A 120 -8.86 21.45 -24.56
C GLY A 120 -8.50 20.48 -25.69
N ALA A 121 -8.16 21.03 -26.85
CA ALA A 121 -7.98 20.28 -28.08
C ALA A 121 -6.51 20.09 -28.49
N THR A 122 -5.61 20.99 -28.10
CA THR A 122 -4.20 21.01 -28.53
C THR A 122 -3.29 21.53 -27.42
N GLY A 123 -1.99 21.27 -27.53
CA GLY A 123 -0.99 21.74 -26.56
C GLY A 123 -1.11 21.05 -25.20
N GLU A 124 -1.04 21.85 -24.13
CA GLU A 124 -1.28 21.40 -22.76
C GLU A 124 -2.80 21.31 -22.49
N ILE A 125 -3.27 20.11 -22.13
CA ILE A 125 -4.66 19.86 -21.79
C ILE A 125 -4.82 19.69 -20.28
N ALA A 126 -5.85 20.32 -19.71
CA ALA A 126 -6.29 20.01 -18.36
C ALA A 126 -7.13 18.72 -18.39
N LEU A 127 -7.32 18.10 -17.24
CA LEU A 127 -8.08 16.86 -17.12
C LEU A 127 -9.26 17.05 -16.17
N ARG A 128 -10.42 16.53 -16.59
CA ARG A 128 -11.59 16.39 -15.72
C ARG A 128 -11.76 14.93 -15.35
N ALA A 129 -11.65 14.60 -14.06
CA ALA A 129 -11.91 13.26 -13.58
C ALA A 129 -13.34 12.81 -13.96
N GLU A 130 -13.46 11.58 -14.47
CA GLU A 130 -14.75 10.94 -14.68
C GLU A 130 -15.32 10.49 -13.33
N THR A 131 -16.60 10.80 -13.08
CA THR A 131 -17.31 10.32 -11.89
C THR A 131 -17.29 8.79 -11.85
N GLY A 132 -16.80 8.21 -10.76
CA GLY A 132 -16.62 6.75 -10.66
C GLY A 132 -15.47 6.20 -11.51
N GLY A 133 -14.62 7.06 -12.07
CA GLY A 133 -13.47 6.68 -12.88
C GLY A 133 -12.20 6.32 -12.09
N TRP A 134 -12.27 6.35 -10.76
CA TRP A 134 -11.17 5.95 -9.88
C TRP A 134 -11.12 4.43 -9.77
N LEU A 135 -9.93 3.84 -9.91
CA LEU A 135 -9.75 2.40 -10.02
C LEU A 135 -8.42 1.97 -9.37
N ASP A 136 -8.42 0.82 -8.71
CA ASP A 136 -7.25 0.15 -8.14
C ASP A 136 -6.71 -0.98 -9.03
N PHE A 137 -7.33 -1.19 -10.19
CA PHE A 137 -6.93 -2.15 -11.22
C PHE A 137 -6.71 -1.47 -12.57
N CYS A 138 -6.07 -2.18 -13.51
CA CYS A 138 -5.82 -1.66 -14.85
C CYS A 138 -7.15 -1.38 -15.61
N PRO A 139 -7.44 -0.13 -16.00
CA PRO A 139 -8.65 0.24 -16.74
C PRO A 139 -8.68 -0.24 -18.19
N GLU A 140 -7.57 -0.76 -18.72
CA GLU A 140 -7.46 -1.25 -20.09
C GLU A 140 -7.89 -2.72 -20.20
N LYS A 141 -8.07 -3.20 -21.44
CA LYS A 141 -8.52 -4.58 -21.68
C LYS A 141 -7.49 -5.62 -21.25
N LYS A 142 -6.20 -5.31 -21.35
CA LYS A 142 -5.11 -6.20 -20.95
C LYS A 142 -4.27 -5.53 -19.88
N GLN A 143 -3.84 -6.31 -18.89
CA GLN A 143 -2.96 -5.83 -17.82
C GLN A 143 -1.66 -5.23 -18.37
N ALA A 144 -1.09 -5.88 -19.39
CA ALA A 144 0.11 -5.42 -20.10
C ALA A 144 -0.02 -4.02 -20.72
N ASP A 145 -1.24 -3.55 -21.01
CA ASP A 145 -1.44 -2.21 -21.55
C ASP A 145 -1.26 -1.11 -20.48
N CYS A 146 -1.26 -1.48 -19.19
CA CYS A 146 -0.99 -0.57 -18.07
C CYS A 146 0.44 -0.67 -17.53
N GLU A 147 1.21 -1.64 -18.01
CA GLU A 147 2.63 -1.80 -17.70
C GLU A 147 3.48 -0.76 -18.46
N ASP A 148 4.76 -0.65 -18.10
CA ASP A 148 5.68 0.36 -18.63
C ASP A 148 6.37 -0.10 -19.93
#